data_AF-A0A7T8HG74-F1
#
_entry.id   AF-A0A7T8HG74-F1
#
_cell.length_a   1.000
_cell.length_b   1.000
_cell.length_c   1.000
_cell.angle_alpha   90.00
_cell.angle_beta   90.00
_cell.angle_gamma   90.00
#
_symmetry.space_group_name_H-M   'P 1'
#
loop_
_entity.id
_entity.type
_entity.pdbx_description
1 polymer ?
#
loop_
_entity_poly.entity_id
_entity_poly.type
_entity_poly.pdbx_seq_one_letter_code
_entity_poly.pdbx_strand_id
1 'polypeptide(L)'
;DPHVGESNSTPVWLCPSLNCGTAYDSTEIETHLLDVVRRKTMGWVLQDLKCLKCDGVKEANMAKYCSCAGNFDTVSKSSDIKQLLLTFKGIAEHYKMPLLLELVEWTIEMN
;
A
#
# COMPACT_ATOMS: atom_id res chain seq x y z
N ASP A 1 -18.58 -0.16 15.81
CA ASP A 1 -18.75 -1.10 14.69
C ASP A 1 -18.99 -2.47 15.30
N PRO A 2 -20.05 -3.22 14.93
CA PRO A 2 -20.31 -4.57 15.48
C PRO A 2 -19.20 -5.59 15.19
N HIS A 3 -18.27 -5.29 14.29
CA HIS A 3 -17.15 -6.18 13.92
C HIS A 3 -15.82 -5.80 14.59
N VAL A 4 -15.83 -4.91 15.57
CA VAL A 4 -14.64 -4.49 16.32
C VAL A 4 -14.83 -4.83 17.80
N GLY A 5 -13.89 -5.59 18.34
CA GLY A 5 -13.78 -5.90 19.77
C GLY A 5 -12.52 -5.30 20.37
N GLU A 6 -12.25 -5.62 21.63
CA GLU A 6 -11.05 -5.21 22.34
C GLU A 6 -10.42 -6.42 23.04
N SER A 7 -9.10 -6.58 22.88
CA SER A 7 -8.29 -7.60 23.57
C SER A 7 -7.02 -6.94 24.11
N ASN A 8 -6.78 -7.04 25.43
CA ASN A 8 -5.63 -6.41 26.09
C ASN A 8 -5.44 -4.92 25.73
N SER A 9 -6.53 -4.14 25.78
CA SER A 9 -6.54 -2.72 25.41
C SER A 9 -6.06 -2.43 23.98
N THR A 10 -6.30 -3.39 23.08
CA THR A 10 -5.97 -3.31 21.66
C THR A 10 -7.22 -3.67 20.87
N PRO A 11 -7.63 -2.84 19.90
CA PRO A 11 -8.75 -3.17 19.01
C PRO A 11 -8.48 -4.47 18.25
N VAL A 12 -9.50 -5.31 18.09
CA VAL A 12 -9.43 -6.56 17.31
C VAL A 12 -10.59 -6.67 16.34
N TRP A 13 -10.37 -7.31 15.19
CA TRP A 13 -11.43 -7.62 14.25
C TRP A 13 -12.16 -8.89 14.65
N LEU A 14 -13.49 -8.83 14.65
CA LEU A 14 -14.35 -9.97 14.97
C LEU A 14 -14.93 -10.57 13.68
N CYS A 15 -15.16 -11.87 13.70
CA CYS A 15 -15.85 -12.56 12.62
C CYS A 15 -17.24 -11.92 12.39
N PRO A 16 -17.60 -11.55 11.16
CA PRO A 16 -18.87 -10.89 10.85
C PRO A 16 -20.08 -11.81 10.92
N SER A 17 -19.88 -13.12 11.11
CA SER A 17 -20.97 -14.06 11.32
C SER A 17 -21.66 -13.77 12.66
N LEU A 18 -22.99 -13.55 12.61
CA LEU A 18 -23.82 -13.06 13.72
C LEU A 18 -23.67 -13.85 15.03
N ASN A 19 -23.34 -15.14 14.96
CA ASN A 19 -23.22 -16.02 16.12
C ASN A 19 -21.79 -16.48 16.42
N CYS A 20 -20.78 -15.97 15.69
CA CYS A 20 -19.39 -16.36 15.89
C CYS A 20 -18.67 -15.40 16.83
N GLY A 21 -18.62 -14.10 16.48
CA GLY A 21 -17.97 -13.06 17.29
C GLY A 21 -16.51 -13.35 17.66
N THR A 22 -15.87 -14.33 17.02
CA THR A 22 -14.51 -14.77 17.34
C THR A 22 -13.52 -13.76 16.78
N ALA A 23 -12.52 -13.37 17.58
CA ALA A 23 -11.47 -12.49 17.13
C ALA A 23 -10.57 -13.19 16.10
N TYR A 24 -10.26 -12.50 15.00
CA TYR A 24 -9.23 -12.95 14.07
C TYR A 24 -7.85 -12.87 14.69
N ASP A 25 -6.94 -13.72 14.20
CA ASP A 25 -5.53 -13.63 14.58
C ASP A 25 -4.92 -12.34 14.00
N SER A 26 -4.51 -11.45 14.90
CA SER A 26 -3.87 -10.18 14.55
C SER A 26 -2.58 -10.39 13.76
N THR A 27 -1.84 -11.46 14.02
CA THR A 27 -0.58 -11.77 13.34
C THR A 27 -0.81 -12.24 11.91
N GLU A 28 -1.89 -12.99 11.67
CA GLU A 28 -2.29 -13.39 10.32
C GLU A 28 -2.72 -12.16 9.50
N ILE A 29 -3.53 -11.28 10.09
CA ILE A 29 -3.93 -10.02 9.45
C ILE A 29 -2.71 -9.14 9.16
N GLU A 30 -1.80 -8.98 10.12
CA GLU A 30 -0.57 -8.21 9.94
C GLU A 30 0.26 -8.76 8.77
N THR A 31 0.41 -10.09 8.67
CA THR A 31 1.13 -10.75 7.57
C THR A 31 0.48 -10.45 6.21
N HIS A 32 -0.85 -10.50 6.13
CA HIS A 32 -1.57 -10.15 4.91
C HIS A 32 -1.38 -8.67 4.53
N LEU A 33 -1.41 -7.76 5.50
CA LEU A 33 -1.20 -6.33 5.26
C LEU A 33 0.24 -6.06 4.78
N LEU A 34 1.24 -6.73 5.36
CA LEU A 34 2.64 -6.67 4.89
C LEU A 34 2.75 -7.05 3.40
N ASP A 35 2.11 -8.13 3.00
CA ASP A 35 2.12 -8.59 1.60
C ASP A 35 1.39 -7.64 0.65
N VAL A 36 0.33 -6.97 1.13
CA VAL A 36 -0.35 -5.94 0.34
C VAL A 36 0.57 -4.73 0.13
N VAL A 37 1.20 -4.22 1.20
CA VAL A 37 2.14 -3.08 1.10
C VAL A 37 3.27 -3.41 0.14
N ARG A 38 3.93 -4.56 0.30
CA ARG A 38 5.03 -4.99 -0.59
C ARG A 38 4.60 -5.06 -2.06
N ARG A 39 3.47 -5.69 -2.37
CA ARG A 39 2.98 -5.79 -3.75
C ARG A 39 2.65 -4.42 -4.34
N LYS A 40 2.08 -3.52 -3.54
CA LYS A 40 1.76 -2.15 -3.98
C LYS A 40 3.02 -1.33 -4.23
N THR A 41 4.01 -1.41 -3.35
CA THR A 41 5.32 -0.77 -3.55
C THR A 41 6.04 -1.34 -4.77
N MET A 42 6.05 -2.65 -4.97
CA MET A 42 6.61 -3.25 -6.19
C MET A 42 5.90 -2.75 -7.45
N GLY A 43 4.56 -2.68 -7.43
CA GLY A 43 3.79 -2.13 -8.55
C GLY A 43 4.12 -0.65 -8.84
N TRP A 44 4.38 0.14 -7.80
CA TRP A 44 4.83 1.53 -7.94
C TRP A 44 6.21 1.63 -8.61
N VAL A 45 7.17 0.80 -8.19
CA VAL A 45 8.54 0.81 -8.73
C VAL A 45 8.59 0.28 -10.18
N LEU A 46 7.78 -0.74 -10.48
CA LEU A 46 7.76 -1.42 -11.77
C LEU A 46 6.72 -0.87 -12.75
N GLN A 47 6.06 0.25 -12.42
CA GLN A 47 5.07 0.84 -13.31
C GLN A 47 5.68 1.30 -14.63
N ASP A 48 4.87 1.27 -15.68
CA ASP A 48 5.22 1.90 -16.94
C ASP A 48 5.30 3.42 -16.82
N LEU A 49 6.01 4.02 -17.78
CA LEU A 49 5.96 5.46 -18.01
C LEU A 49 5.15 5.73 -19.28
N LYS A 50 4.31 6.77 -19.24
CA LYS A 50 3.48 7.22 -20.35
C LYS A 50 3.95 8.56 -20.90
N CYS A 51 3.85 8.77 -22.20
CA CYS A 51 4.15 10.06 -22.80
C CYS A 51 3.02 11.05 -22.55
N LEU A 52 3.34 12.26 -22.09
CA LEU A 52 2.35 13.31 -21.83
C LEU A 52 1.69 13.91 -23.09
N LYS A 53 2.20 13.59 -24.29
CA LYS A 53 1.73 14.17 -25.56
C LYS A 53 0.90 13.21 -26.40
N CYS A 54 1.31 11.95 -26.49
CA CYS A 54 0.66 10.94 -27.32
C CYS A 54 0.07 9.77 -26.53
N ASP A 55 0.18 9.78 -25.19
CA ASP A 55 -0.26 8.71 -24.29
C ASP A 55 0.36 7.32 -24.55
N GLY A 56 1.40 7.24 -25.39
CA GLY A 56 2.13 6.01 -25.64
C GLY A 56 2.98 5.57 -24.44
N VAL A 57 3.08 4.25 -24.24
CA VAL A 57 3.93 3.63 -23.21
C VAL A 57 5.40 3.68 -23.63
N LYS A 58 6.30 3.88 -22.68
CA LYS A 58 7.76 3.88 -22.91
C LYS A 58 8.27 2.46 -23.11
N GLU A 59 8.66 2.13 -24.34
CA GLU A 59 9.16 0.79 -24.68
C GLU A 59 10.68 0.61 -24.42
N ALA A 60 11.47 1.68 -24.61
CA ALA A 60 12.93 1.61 -24.53
C ALA A 60 13.49 2.21 -23.23
N ASN A 61 14.27 1.44 -22.46
CA ASN A 61 14.78 1.86 -21.14
C ASN A 61 15.59 3.17 -21.17
N MET A 62 16.51 3.30 -22.14
CA MET A 62 17.43 4.44 -22.22
C MET A 62 16.85 5.67 -22.93
N ALA A 63 15.65 5.58 -23.51
CA ALA A 63 15.03 6.72 -24.19
C ALA A 63 14.63 7.80 -23.19
N LYS A 64 15.22 9.00 -23.34
CA LYS A 64 14.90 10.15 -22.49
C LYS A 64 13.58 10.82 -22.90
N TYR A 65 13.27 10.83 -24.18
CA TYR A 65 12.07 11.44 -24.77
C TYR A 65 11.34 10.44 -25.65
N CYS A 66 10.04 10.64 -25.81
CA CYS A 66 9.24 9.89 -26.78
C CYS A 66 9.60 10.29 -28.21
N SER A 67 9.31 9.42 -29.19
CA SER A 67 9.47 9.70 -30.62
C SER A 67 8.69 10.95 -31.08
N CYS A 68 7.62 11.31 -30.38
CA CYS A 68 6.85 12.55 -30.61
C CYS A 68 7.45 13.81 -29.94
N ALA A 69 8.67 13.70 -29.41
CA ALA A 69 9.38 14.70 -28.60
C ALA A 69 8.68 15.08 -27.28
N GLY A 70 7.83 14.19 -26.75
CA GLY A 70 7.16 14.38 -25.46
C GLY A 70 7.97 13.83 -24.28
N ASN A 71 7.77 14.40 -23.09
CA ASN A 71 8.30 13.85 -21.84
C ASN A 71 7.47 12.64 -21.40
N PHE A 72 8.12 11.74 -20.68
CA PHE A 72 7.48 10.63 -20.01
C PHE A 72 7.16 10.99 -18.56
N ASP A 73 6.06 10.47 -18.05
CA ASP A 73 5.65 10.56 -16.64
C ASP A 73 5.12 9.22 -16.17
N THR A 74 5.08 9.04 -14.85
CA THR A 74 4.49 7.89 -14.18
C THR A 74 3.01 7.72 -14.52
N VAL A 75 2.56 6.47 -14.63
CA VAL A 75 1.14 6.16 -14.90
C VAL A 75 0.30 6.44 -13.66
N SER A 76 0.79 6.07 -12.48
CA SER A 76 0.20 6.39 -11.18
C SER A 76 0.99 7.52 -10.53
N LYS A 77 0.37 8.33 -9.65
CA LYS A 77 1.08 9.44 -9.00
C LYS A 77 1.76 9.00 -7.71
N SER A 78 2.86 9.65 -7.37
CA SER A 78 3.56 9.41 -6.09
C SER A 78 2.70 9.78 -4.87
N SER A 79 1.77 10.72 -5.04
CA SER A 79 0.77 11.06 -4.02
C SER A 79 -0.09 9.87 -3.62
N ASP A 80 -0.42 9.00 -4.58
CA ASP A 80 -1.40 7.93 -4.39
C ASP A 80 -0.79 6.81 -3.54
N ILE A 81 0.46 6.43 -3.85
CA ILE A 81 1.20 5.46 -3.03
C ILE A 81 1.51 6.02 -1.64
N LYS A 82 1.84 7.32 -1.53
CA LYS A 82 2.08 7.96 -0.23
C LYS A 82 0.82 7.96 0.64
N GLN A 83 -0.33 8.30 0.08
CA GLN A 83 -1.60 8.28 0.81
C GLN A 83 -1.97 6.85 1.25
N LEU A 84 -1.73 5.86 0.40
CA LEU A 84 -1.89 4.45 0.76
C LEU A 84 -1.02 4.09 1.96
N LEU A 85 0.29 4.37 1.91
CA LEU A 85 1.23 4.08 2.99
C LEU A 85 0.83 4.77 4.31
N LEU A 86 0.42 6.04 4.27
CA LEU A 86 -0.06 6.76 5.46
C LEU A 86 -1.31 6.11 6.07
N THR A 87 -2.19 5.56 5.23
CA THR A 87 -3.36 4.81 5.72
C THR A 87 -2.95 3.53 6.43
N PHE A 88 -2.00 2.78 5.87
CA PHE A 88 -1.46 1.58 6.51
C PHE A 88 -0.69 1.90 7.81
N LYS A 89 0.01 3.05 7.87
CA LYS A 89 0.63 3.54 9.10
C LYS A 89 -0.40 3.73 10.21
N GLY A 90 -1.50 4.43 9.92
CA GLY A 90 -2.58 4.64 10.90
C GLY A 90 -3.22 3.33 11.38
N ILE A 91 -3.39 2.35 10.48
CA ILE A 91 -3.86 1.00 10.86
C ILE A 91 -2.85 0.33 11.80
N ALA A 92 -1.56 0.38 11.47
CA ALA A 92 -0.51 -0.26 12.25
C ALA A 92 -0.40 0.33 13.66
N GLU A 93 -0.49 1.66 13.79
CA GLU A 93 -0.49 2.38 15.07
C GLU A 93 -1.72 2.03 15.92
N HIS A 94 -2.92 2.02 15.30
CA HIS A 94 -4.17 1.77 16.01
C HIS A 94 -4.31 0.33 16.51
N TYR A 95 -3.88 -0.66 15.70
CA TYR A 95 -4.00 -2.08 16.01
C TYR A 95 -2.72 -2.69 16.61
N LYS A 96 -1.70 -1.87 16.89
CA LYS A 96 -0.39 -2.29 17.46
C LYS A 96 0.29 -3.39 16.64
N MET A 97 0.50 -3.13 15.36
CA MET A 97 1.18 -4.03 14.41
C MET A 97 2.63 -3.56 14.16
N PRO A 98 3.62 -4.04 14.93
CA PRO A 98 4.97 -3.49 14.90
C PRO A 98 5.70 -3.75 13.58
N LEU A 99 5.52 -4.92 12.96
CA LEU A 99 6.20 -5.26 11.70
C LEU A 99 5.64 -4.44 10.55
N LEU A 100 4.31 -4.26 10.53
CA LEU A 100 3.66 -3.41 9.54
C LEU A 100 4.09 -1.95 9.69
N LEU A 101 4.17 -1.45 10.93
CA LEU A 101 4.61 -0.09 11.20
C LEU A 101 6.04 0.14 10.69
N GLU A 102 6.97 -0.73 11.06
CA GLU A 102 8.38 -0.66 10.63
C GLU A 102 8.49 -0.66 9.11
N LEU A 103 7.80 -1.59 8.42
CA LEU A 103 7.83 -1.68 6.96
C LEU A 103 7.33 -0.38 6.31
N VAL A 104 6.22 0.17 6.81
CA VAL A 104 5.61 1.36 6.21
C VAL A 104 6.48 2.60 6.44
N GLU A 105 7.03 2.77 7.64
CA GLU A 105 7.92 3.90 7.96
C GLU A 105 9.19 3.85 7.11
N TRP A 106 9.84 2.70 7.03
CA TRP A 106 11.00 2.49 6.18
C TRP A 106 10.70 2.78 4.70
N THR A 107 9.54 2.33 4.20
CA THR A 107 9.13 2.57 2.81
C THR A 107 8.89 4.06 2.53
N ILE A 108 8.35 4.81 3.49
CA ILE A 108 8.11 6.26 3.38
C ILE A 108 9.43 7.05 3.43
N GLU A 109 10.40 6.63 4.25
CA GLU A 109 11.69 7.33 4.34
C GLU A 109 12.52 7.19 3.07
N MET A 110 12.34 6.08 2.33
CA MET A 110 13.14 5.76 1.16
C MET A 110 12.53 6.19 -0.18
N ASN A 111 11.25 6.59 -0.22
CA ASN A 111 10.54 7.02 -1.44
C ASN A 111 9.99 8.45 -1.30
#